data_AF-A0A3B8TNN7-F1
#
_entry.id   AF-A0A3B8TNN7-F1
#
_cell.length_a   1.000
_cell.length_b   1.000
_cell.length_c   1.000
_cell.angle_alpha   90.00
_cell.angle_beta   90.00
_cell.angle_gamma   90.00
#
_symmetry.space_group_name_H-M   'P 1'
#
loop_
_entity.id
_entity.type
_entity.pdbx_description
1 polymer ?
#
loop_
_entity_poly.entity_id
_entity_poly.type
_entity_poly.pdbx_seq_one_letter_code
_entity_poly.pdbx_strand_id
1 'polypeptide(L)'
;MRTWADERGIYESGDPKTQVIKLYEEVGELSRAILKKDDFEIKDAIGDAVVVLTNLAVLCNLPIEDCIEQAYNVIAKRQGKMVNGTFVKTESL
;
A
#
# COMPACT_ATOMS: atom_id res chain seq x y z
N MET A 1 8.65 0.92 15.10
CA MET A 1 8.34 0.97 13.65
C MET A 1 8.71 2.32 13.05
N ARG A 2 8.38 3.46 13.67
CA ARG A 2 8.79 4.80 13.19
C ARG A 2 10.31 5.08 13.30
N THR A 3 10.96 4.52 14.31
CA THR A 3 12.41 4.65 14.54
C THR A 3 13.30 4.18 13.38
N TRP A 4 12.85 3.22 12.57
CA TRP A 4 13.65 2.69 11.45
C TRP A 4 13.83 3.69 10.30
N ALA A 5 12.79 4.50 10.03
CA ALA A 5 12.85 5.50 8.96
C ALA A 5 13.61 6.77 9.41
N ASP A 6 13.58 7.08 10.71
CA ASP A 6 14.45 8.09 11.33
C ASP A 6 15.93 7.67 11.24
N GLU A 7 16.27 6.42 11.56
CA GLU A 7 17.64 5.87 11.53
C GLU A 7 18.26 5.81 10.12
N ARG A 8 17.44 5.85 9.06
CA ARG A 8 17.90 5.85 7.66
C ARG A 8 17.84 7.22 6.97
N GLY A 9 17.54 8.29 7.71
CA GLY A 9 17.50 9.66 7.16
C GLY A 9 16.39 9.88 6.12
N ILE A 10 15.39 8.98 6.07
CA ILE A 10 14.29 9.05 5.10
C ILE A 10 13.45 10.31 5.33
N TYR A 11 13.31 10.76 6.57
CA TYR A 11 12.54 11.96 6.89
C TYR A 11 13.34 13.27 6.73
N GLU A 12 14.68 13.24 6.79
CA GLU A 12 15.52 14.43 6.59
C GLU A 12 15.73 14.76 5.10
N SER A 13 15.58 13.77 4.21
CA SER A 13 15.87 13.92 2.76
C SER A 13 14.80 13.33 1.83
N GLY A 14 13.69 12.83 2.36
CA GLY A 14 12.66 12.14 1.60
C GLY A 14 11.78 13.07 0.78
N ASP A 15 11.77 12.89 -0.54
CA ASP A 15 10.79 13.50 -1.45
C ASP A 15 9.62 12.52 -1.66
N PRO A 16 8.35 12.94 -1.48
CA PRO A 16 7.18 12.15 -1.84
C PRO A 16 7.27 11.52 -3.24
N LYS A 17 7.86 12.21 -4.22
CA LYS A 17 8.06 11.68 -5.58
C LYS A 17 8.94 10.43 -5.59
N THR A 18 10.00 10.42 -4.80
CA THR A 18 10.89 9.27 -4.67
C THR A 18 10.18 8.10 -3.98
N GLN A 19 9.35 8.38 -2.97
CA GLN A 19 8.55 7.32 -2.33
C GLN A 19 7.52 6.71 -3.29
N VAL A 20 6.91 7.51 -4.18
CA VAL A 20 6.01 6.97 -5.22
C VAL A 20 6.77 6.06 -6.19
N ILE A 21 8.00 6.42 -6.60
CA ILE A 21 8.83 5.55 -7.45
C ILE A 21 9.15 4.24 -6.73
N LYS A 22 9.52 4.30 -5.45
CA LYS A 22 9.78 3.11 -4.64
C LYS A 22 8.53 2.23 -4.50
N LEU A 23 7.34 2.83 -4.37
CA LEU A 23 6.09 2.07 -4.34
C LEU A 23 5.86 1.27 -5.63
N TYR A 24 6.17 1.85 -6.80
CA TYR A 24 6.09 1.13 -8.06
C TYR A 24 7.09 -0.03 -8.16
N GLU A 25 8.27 0.11 -7.55
CA GLU A 25 9.25 -0.98 -7.42
C GLU A 25 8.65 -2.14 -6.60
N GLU A 26 8.10 -1.87 -5.41
CA GLU A 26 7.47 -2.90 -4.55
C GLU A 26 6.28 -3.59 -5.23
N VAL A 27 5.48 -2.84 -6.00
CA VAL A 27 4.39 -3.39 -6.80
C VAL A 27 4.91 -4.32 -7.90
N GLY A 28 6.06 -4.00 -8.50
CA GLY A 28 6.74 -4.86 -9.47
C GLY A 28 7.27 -6.15 -8.84
N GLU A 29 7.85 -6.05 -7.64
CA GLU A 29 8.31 -7.20 -6.86
C GLU A 29 7.16 -8.14 -6.50
N LEU A 30 6.06 -7.57 -5.99
CA LEU A 30 4.84 -8.31 -5.68
C LEU A 30 4.29 -9.02 -6.92
N SER A 31 4.24 -8.32 -8.07
CA SER A 31 3.78 -8.90 -9.34
C SER A 31 4.63 -10.11 -9.75
N ARG A 32 5.96 -9.99 -9.63
CA ARG A 32 6.91 -11.08 -9.88
C ARG A 32 6.68 -12.26 -8.93
N ALA A 33 6.51 -11.99 -7.64
CA ALA A 33 6.32 -13.01 -6.61
C ALA A 33 5.02 -13.81 -6.83
N ILE A 34 3.93 -13.12 -7.16
CA ILE A 34 2.64 -13.75 -7.52
C ILE A 34 2.77 -14.66 -8.74
N LEU A 35 3.44 -14.20 -9.81
CA LEU A 35 3.66 -15.00 -11.01
C LEU A 35 4.46 -16.27 -10.73
N LYS A 36 5.41 -16.20 -9.79
CA LYS A 36 6.23 -17.34 -9.36
C LYS A 36 5.56 -18.23 -8.31
N LYS A 37 4.42 -17.81 -7.74
CA LYS A 37 3.75 -18.47 -6.61
C LYS A 37 4.70 -18.64 -5.40
N ASP A 38 5.47 -17.60 -5.12
CA ASP A 38 6.45 -17.57 -4.04
C ASP A 38 5.85 -16.87 -2.81
N ASP A 39 5.27 -17.64 -1.90
CA ASP A 39 4.56 -17.12 -0.72
C ASP A 39 5.48 -16.30 0.20
N PHE A 40 6.78 -16.61 0.23
CA PHE A 40 7.74 -15.87 1.05
C PHE A 40 7.95 -14.47 0.47
N GLU A 41 8.26 -14.38 -0.82
CA GLU A 41 8.45 -13.10 -1.52
C GLU A 41 7.15 -12.30 -1.60
N ILE A 42 5.99 -12.95 -1.72
CA ILE A 42 4.68 -12.27 -1.68
C ILE A 42 4.51 -11.56 -0.35
N LYS A 43 4.81 -12.24 0.75
CA LYS A 43 4.69 -11.66 2.10
C LYS A 43 5.64 -10.49 2.29
N ASP A 44 6.87 -10.62 1.82
CA ASP A 44 7.91 -9.59 1.91
C ASP A 44 7.52 -8.33 1.12
N ALA A 45 7.18 -8.49 -0.16
CA ALA A 45 6.79 -7.37 -1.03
C ALA A 45 5.51 -6.65 -0.56
N ILE A 46 4.55 -7.36 0.04
CA ILE A 46 3.40 -6.72 0.70
C ILE A 46 3.85 -5.87 1.89
N GLY A 47 4.77 -6.40 2.70
CA GLY A 47 5.34 -5.67 3.84
C GLY A 47 6.05 -4.40 3.42
N ASP A 48 6.91 -4.49 2.41
CA ASP A 48 7.68 -3.35 1.90
C ASP A 48 6.78 -2.29 1.29
N ALA A 49 5.75 -2.68 0.51
CA ALA A 49 4.76 -1.73 0.00
C ALA A 49 4.05 -0.96 1.14
N VAL A 50 3.71 -1.64 2.24
CA VAL A 50 3.08 -0.99 3.42
C VAL A 50 4.04 -0.03 4.12
N VAL A 51 5.33 -0.40 4.24
CA VAL A 51 6.37 0.49 4.81
C VAL A 51 6.54 1.74 3.95
N VAL A 52 6.62 1.59 2.63
CA VAL A 52 6.72 2.71 1.67
C VAL A 52 5.49 3.62 1.75
N LEU A 53 4.29 3.04 1.80
CA LEU A 53 3.05 3.82 1.96
C LEU A 53 3.02 4.59 3.29
N THR A 54 3.51 3.98 4.37
CA THR A 54 3.60 4.63 5.69
C THR A 54 4.55 5.83 5.63
N ASN A 55 5.71 5.68 4.98
CA ASN A 55 6.67 6.78 4.81
C ASN A 55 6.08 7.90 3.94
N LEU A 56 5.42 7.56 2.83
CA LEU A 56 4.77 8.53 1.96
C LEU A 56 3.67 9.31 2.70
N ALA A 57 2.85 8.62 3.49
CA ALA A 57 1.85 9.22 4.37
C ALA A 57 2.46 10.28 5.30
N VAL A 58 3.55 9.94 5.99
CA VAL A 58 4.28 10.88 6.87
C VAL A 58 4.82 12.09 6.10
N LEU A 59 5.47 11.89 4.95
CA LEU A 59 6.01 13.00 4.14
C LEU A 59 4.92 13.95 3.61
N CYS A 60 3.70 13.43 3.41
CA CYS A 60 2.53 14.20 2.99
C CYS A 60 1.77 14.85 4.15
N ASN A 61 2.22 14.68 5.41
CA ASN A 61 1.48 15.07 6.62
C ASN A 61 0.07 14.45 6.71
N LEU A 62 -0.06 13.19 6.26
CA LEU A 62 -1.29 12.41 6.29
C LEU A 62 -1.02 11.11 7.06
N PRO A 63 -1.33 11.00 8.36
CA PRO A 63 -1.15 9.77 9.10
C PRO A 63 -1.76 8.57 8.35
N ILE A 64 -1.01 7.45 8.28
CA ILE A 64 -1.45 6.30 7.50
C ILE A 64 -2.73 5.69 8.10
N GLU A 65 -2.90 5.81 9.41
CA GLU A 65 -4.09 5.38 10.15
C GLU A 65 -5.34 6.14 9.68
N ASP A 66 -5.26 7.46 9.48
CA ASP A 66 -6.35 8.28 8.96
C ASP A 66 -6.69 7.92 7.50
N CYS A 67 -5.65 7.66 6.69
CA CYS A 67 -5.81 7.18 5.31
C CYS A 67 -6.59 5.86 5.26
N ILE A 68 -6.25 4.92 6.15
CA ILE A 68 -6.90 3.62 6.25
C ILE A 68 -8.36 3.78 6.74
N GLU A 69 -8.59 4.57 7.77
CA GLU A 69 -9.94 4.80 8.31
C GLU A 69 -10.86 5.43 7.26
N GLN A 70 -10.37 6.45 6.54
CA GLN A 70 -11.12 7.08 5.45
C GLN A 70 -11.48 6.06 4.35
N ALA A 71 -10.51 5.23 3.92
CA ALA A 71 -10.75 4.19 2.94
C ALA A 71 -11.78 3.15 3.43
N TYR A 72 -11.65 2.70 4.68
CA TYR A 72 -12.56 1.73 5.29
C TYR A 72 -14.00 2.26 5.36
N ASN A 73 -14.19 3.51 5.79
CA ASN A 73 -15.51 4.14 5.88
C ASN A 73 -16.24 4.23 4.54
N VAL A 74 -15.50 4.29 3.43
CA VAL A 74 -16.06 4.21 2.07
C VAL A 74 -16.32 2.76 1.67
N ILE A 75 -15.37 1.85 1.91
CA ILE A 75 -15.45 0.45 1.47
C ILE A 75 -16.54 -0.32 2.23
N ALA A 76 -16.66 -0.14 3.54
CA ALA A 76 -17.63 -0.82 4.39
C ALA A 76 -19.10 -0.53 3.99
N LYS A 77 -19.34 0.59 3.31
CA LYS A 77 -20.66 0.98 2.81
C LYS A 77 -20.96 0.47 1.41
N ARG A 78 -19.98 -0.12 0.72
CA ARG A 78 -20.16 -0.60 -0.66
C ARG A 78 -21.09 -1.81 -0.68
N GLN A 79 -22.13 -1.73 -1.49
CA GLN A 79 -22.96 -2.88 -1.83
C GLN A 79 -22.49 -3.48 -3.15
N GLY A 80 -22.43 -4.80 -3.22
CA GLY A 80 -21.96 -5.52 -4.40
C GLY A 80 -21.82 -7.01 -4.16
N LYS A 81 -21.34 -7.74 -5.16
CA LYS A 81 -21.09 -9.18 -5.09
C LYS A 81 -19.80 -9.54 -5.82
N MET A 82 -19.21 -10.65 -5.43
CA MET A 82 -18.08 -11.22 -6.16
C MET A 82 -18.59 -11.85 -7.47
N VAL A 83 -17.98 -11.45 -8.60
CA VAL A 83 -18.22 -12.04 -9.92
C VAL A 83 -16.86 -12.32 -10.54
N ASN A 84 -16.58 -13.58 -10.90
CA ASN A 84 -15.33 -14.00 -11.53
C ASN A 84 -14.06 -13.51 -10.79
N GLY A 85 -14.06 -13.58 -9.46
CA GLY A 85 -12.91 -13.18 -8.65
C GLY A 85 -12.74 -11.67 -8.43
N THR A 86 -13.64 -10.83 -8.96
CA THR A 86 -13.63 -9.37 -8.77
C THR A 86 -14.89 -8.92 -8.03
N PHE A 87 -14.77 -7.94 -7.14
CA PHE A 87 -15.91 -7.32 -6.49
C PHE A 87 -16.62 -6.35 -7.45
N VAL A 88 -17.88 -6.63 -7.79
CA VAL A 88 -18.72 -5.80 -8.68
C VAL A 88 -19.76 -5.06 -7.83
N LYS A 89 -19.82 -3.73 -7.96
CA LYS A 89 -20.76 -2.87 -7.22
C LYS A 89 -22.19 -3.06 -7.73
N THR A 90 -23.18 -2.97 -6.83
CA THR A 90 -24.60 -3.12 -7.17
C THR A 90 -25.08 -2.09 -8.21
N GLU A 91 -24.59 -0.85 -8.14
CA GLU A 91 -24.92 0.21 -9.11
C GLU A 91 -24.41 -0.07 -10.53
N SER A 92 -23.52 -1.06 -10.69
CA SER A 92 -22.91 -1.47 -11.95
C SER A 92 -23.32 -2.88 -12.39
N LEU A 93 -24.27 -3.51 -11.68
CA LEU A 93 -24.93 -4.76 -12.07
C LEU A 93 -26.18 -4.48 -12.90
#